data_AF-A0A0K9PAL1-F1
#
_entry.id   AF-A0A0K9PAL1-F1
#
_cell.length_a   1.000
_cell.length_b   1.000
_cell.length_c   1.000
_cell.angle_alpha   90.00
_cell.angle_beta   90.00
_cell.angle_gamma   90.00
#
_symmetry.space_group_name_H-M   'P 1'
#
loop_
_entity.id
_entity.type
_entity.pdbx_description
1 polymer ?
#
loop_
_entity_poly.entity_id
_entity_poly.type
_entity_poly.pdbx_seq_one_letter_code
_entity_poly.pdbx_strand_id
1 'polypeptide(L)'
;MSWTGQLYSKAFHDIGDFHLRENDYAFGDRKFGGNAQSITKSRWIHHTSFLWDYDVRNMSYLKHPTKAPEYRLARHHTEFLCPMKDCLPSRTSFIDRTITSVATHFYLKRVLLHDVISNPSSETPFHHTSTLLSKQELEFVLASQISSSIP
;
A
#
# COMPACT_ATOMS: atom_id res chain seq x y z
N MET A 1 2.73 7.59 9.38
CA MET A 1 1.46 6.82 9.34
C MET A 1 0.26 7.53 9.96
N SER A 2 0.41 8.41 10.97
CA SER A 2 -0.73 9.03 11.68
C SER A 2 -1.76 9.71 10.76
N TRP A 3 -1.29 10.44 9.75
CA TRP A 3 -2.17 11.13 8.80
C TRP A 3 -3.09 10.17 8.02
N THR A 4 -2.55 9.08 7.48
CA THR A 4 -3.37 8.08 6.79
C THR A 4 -4.25 7.31 7.76
N GLY A 5 -3.83 7.15 9.01
CA GLY A 5 -4.67 6.63 10.10
C GLY A 5 -5.93 7.47 10.34
N GLN A 6 -5.83 8.81 10.31
CA GLN A 6 -6.99 9.70 10.45
C GLN A 6 -7.95 9.57 9.27
N LEU A 7 -7.41 9.48 8.05
CA LEU A 7 -8.19 9.27 6.84
C LEU A 7 -8.96 7.94 6.90
N TYR A 8 -8.30 6.84 7.22
CA TYR A 8 -8.98 5.55 7.29
C TYR A 8 -9.90 5.43 8.52
N SER A 9 -9.58 6.07 9.65
CA SER A 9 -10.48 6.14 10.80
C SER A 9 -11.85 6.72 10.43
N LYS A 10 -11.89 7.72 9.55
CA LYS A 10 -13.14 8.25 9.03
C LYS A 10 -13.82 7.32 8.01
N ALA A 11 -13.04 6.69 7.13
CA ALA A 11 -13.58 5.73 6.16
C ALA A 11 -14.24 4.50 6.85
N PHE A 12 -13.72 4.11 8.02
CA PHE A 12 -14.17 2.96 8.81
C PHE A 12 -14.87 3.34 10.14
N HIS A 13 -15.34 4.58 10.30
CA HIS A 13 -15.82 5.11 11.59
C HIS A 13 -16.93 4.27 12.26
N ASP A 14 -17.71 3.55 11.46
CA ASP A 14 -18.83 2.69 11.85
C ASP A 14 -18.58 1.19 11.57
N ILE A 15 -17.33 0.79 11.26
CA ILE A 15 -17.01 -0.56 10.77
C ILE A 15 -15.78 -1.14 11.47
N GLY A 16 -15.95 -2.35 12.01
CA GLY A 16 -14.86 -3.26 12.35
C GLY A 16 -13.91 -2.80 13.47
N ASP A 17 -14.20 -1.69 14.15
CA ASP A 17 -13.32 -1.10 15.18
C ASP A 17 -11.89 -0.87 14.65
N PHE A 18 -11.77 0.08 13.72
CA PHE A 18 -10.50 0.37 13.06
C PHE A 18 -9.45 0.96 14.00
N HIS A 19 -8.23 0.41 13.93
CA HIS A 19 -7.04 0.92 14.60
C HIS A 19 -5.85 1.01 13.64
N LEU A 20 -5.06 2.08 13.78
CA LEU A 20 -3.67 2.12 13.31
C LEU A 20 -2.78 1.59 14.43
N ARG A 21 -2.24 0.38 14.27
CA ARG A 21 -1.33 -0.25 15.24
C ARG A 21 0.06 -0.34 14.64
N GLU A 22 0.98 0.45 15.17
CA GLU A 22 2.31 0.65 14.59
C GLU A 22 2.22 1.07 13.11
N ASN A 23 2.52 0.16 12.17
CA ASN A 23 2.43 0.38 10.72
C ASN A 23 1.29 -0.40 10.06
N ASP A 24 0.38 -0.98 10.84
CA ASP A 24 -0.66 -1.88 10.36
C ASP A 24 -2.05 -1.27 10.56
N TYR A 25 -2.94 -1.56 9.61
CA TYR A 25 -4.37 -1.32 9.78
C TYR A 25 -5.02 -2.59 10.31
N ALA A 26 -5.73 -2.46 11.43
CA ALA A 26 -6.33 -3.56 12.15
C ALA A 26 -7.81 -3.27 12.47
N PHE A 27 -8.62 -4.33 12.46
CA PHE A 27 -9.95 -4.35 13.03
C PHE A 27 -9.83 -5.04 14.40
N GLY A 28 -10.03 -4.27 15.48
CA GLY A 28 -9.58 -4.64 16.82
C GLY A 28 -8.08 -4.94 16.83
N ASP A 29 -7.73 -6.21 17.09
CA ASP A 29 -6.34 -6.72 17.11
C ASP A 29 -6.00 -7.61 15.91
N ARG A 30 -6.83 -7.65 14.86
CA ARG A 30 -6.57 -8.43 13.65
C ARG A 30 -6.20 -7.54 12.48
N LYS A 31 -5.04 -7.80 11.90
CA LYS A 31 -4.48 -7.01 10.79
C LYS A 31 -5.20 -7.34 9.48
N PHE A 32 -5.59 -6.30 8.76
CA PHE A 32 -6.14 -6.41 7.40
C PHE A 32 -5.39 -5.54 6.38
N GLY A 33 -4.57 -4.59 6.84
CA GLY A 33 -3.78 -3.73 5.97
C GLY A 33 -2.33 -3.62 6.41
N GLY A 34 -1.40 -3.72 5.46
CA GLY A 34 0.03 -3.49 5.69
C GLY A 34 0.50 -2.26 4.93
N ASN A 35 1.17 -1.34 5.63
CA ASN A 35 1.63 -0.09 5.05
C ASN A 35 3.15 -0.11 4.79
N ALA A 36 3.57 0.55 3.71
CA ALA A 36 4.97 0.82 3.39
C ALA A 36 5.13 2.27 2.93
N GLN A 37 6.30 2.85 3.18
CA GLN A 37 6.62 4.22 2.76
C GLN A 37 7.98 4.27 2.07
N SER A 38 8.07 5.11 1.04
CA SER A 38 9.32 5.50 0.40
C SER A 38 9.42 7.01 0.38
N ILE A 39 10.58 7.56 0.78
CA ILE A 39 10.80 8.99 0.93
C ILE A 39 12.07 9.36 0.16
N THR A 40 11.95 10.38 -0.67
CA THR A 40 13.04 11.01 -1.43
C THR A 40 13.13 12.49 -1.04
N LYS A 41 14.10 13.24 -1.60
CA LYS A 41 14.32 14.65 -1.26
C LYS A 41 13.06 15.52 -1.39
N SER A 42 12.25 15.30 -2.42
CA SER A 42 11.09 16.17 -2.74
C SER A 42 9.75 15.45 -2.79
N ARG A 43 9.73 14.14 -2.56
CA ARG A 43 8.53 13.30 -2.72
C ARG A 43 8.52 12.18 -1.72
N TRP A 44 7.32 11.77 -1.33
CA TRP A 44 7.10 10.56 -0.56
C TRP A 44 5.90 9.80 -1.13
N ILE A 45 5.91 8.49 -0.97
CA ILE A 45 4.82 7.61 -1.33
C ILE A 45 4.46 6.81 -0.08
N HIS A 46 3.18 6.78 0.24
CA HIS A 46 2.60 5.83 1.17
C HIS A 46 1.75 4.86 0.36
N HIS A 47 2.04 3.56 0.49
CA HIS A 47 1.32 2.51 -0.19
C HIS A 47 0.79 1.51 0.85
N THR A 48 -0.45 1.05 0.63
CA THR A 48 -1.11 0.08 1.49
C THR A 48 -1.62 -1.08 0.66
N SER A 49 -1.35 -2.30 1.10
CA SER A 49 -2.05 -3.48 0.63
C SER A 49 -3.17 -3.85 1.59
N PHE A 50 -4.37 -4.03 1.06
CA PHE A 50 -5.58 -4.39 1.80
C PHE A 50 -5.97 -5.84 1.51
N LEU A 51 -6.15 -6.63 2.57
CA LEU A 51 -6.60 -8.02 2.49
C LEU A 51 -8.12 -8.06 2.31
N TRP A 52 -8.62 -7.86 1.10
CA TRP A 52 -10.07 -7.95 0.84
C TRP A 52 -10.60 -9.35 1.15
N ASP A 53 -9.99 -10.35 0.52
CA ASP A 53 -10.27 -11.77 0.69
C ASP A 53 -9.00 -12.57 0.36
N TYR A 54 -8.82 -13.73 0.97
CA TYR A 54 -7.71 -14.62 0.70
C TYR A 54 -8.04 -16.06 1.08
N ASP A 55 -7.38 -17.00 0.40
CA ASP A 55 -7.42 -18.41 0.79
C ASP A 55 -6.51 -18.65 2.00
N VAL A 56 -7.10 -19.12 3.10
CA VAL A 56 -6.40 -19.42 4.35
C VAL A 56 -5.27 -20.44 4.12
N ARG A 57 -5.40 -21.35 3.15
CA ARG A 57 -4.36 -22.34 2.81
C ARG A 57 -3.06 -21.68 2.35
N ASN A 58 -3.13 -20.51 1.71
CA ASN A 58 -1.96 -19.76 1.26
C ASN A 58 -1.15 -19.17 2.42
N MET A 59 -1.70 -19.11 3.64
CA MET A 59 -0.94 -18.67 4.81
C MET A 59 0.20 -19.62 5.17
N SER A 60 0.14 -20.87 4.70
CA SER A 60 1.24 -21.84 4.84
C SER A 60 2.51 -21.44 4.08
N TYR A 61 2.40 -20.59 3.05
CA TYR A 61 3.55 -20.08 2.30
C TYR A 61 4.35 -19.03 3.08
N LEU A 62 3.72 -18.40 4.08
CA LEU A 62 4.31 -17.29 4.82
C LEU A 62 5.06 -17.83 6.04
N LYS A 63 6.37 -17.57 6.10
CA LYS A 63 7.16 -17.84 7.30
C LYS A 63 6.66 -16.99 8.47
N HIS A 64 6.84 -17.48 9.70
CA HIS A 64 6.64 -16.63 10.86
C HIS A 64 7.71 -15.53 10.85
N PRO A 65 7.35 -14.25 10.94
CA PRO A 65 8.33 -13.17 10.90
C PRO A 65 9.22 -13.22 12.15
N THR A 66 10.53 -12.98 11.96
CA THR A 66 11.51 -12.86 13.05
C THR A 66 11.36 -11.54 13.81
N LYS A 67 10.84 -10.50 13.14
CA LYS A 67 10.43 -9.23 13.72
C LYS A 67 8.95 -9.02 13.45
N ALA A 68 8.15 -8.96 14.50
CA ALA A 68 6.71 -8.77 14.43
C ALA A 68 6.30 -7.60 15.34
N PRO A 69 5.16 -6.94 15.04
CA PRO A 69 4.62 -5.92 15.93
C PRO A 69 4.22 -6.56 17.27
N GLU A 70 4.34 -5.82 18.37
CA GLU A 70 4.18 -6.34 19.73
C GLU A 70 2.77 -6.90 19.94
N TYR A 71 1.77 -6.18 19.42
CA TYR A 71 0.36 -6.58 19.50
C TYR A 71 0.03 -7.87 18.72
N ARG A 72 0.96 -8.40 17.91
CA ARG A 72 0.77 -9.74 17.30
C ARG A 72 0.68 -10.81 18.37
N LEU A 73 1.35 -10.65 19.52
CA LEU A 73 1.33 -11.61 20.63
C LEU A 73 1.66 -13.05 20.17
N ALA A 74 2.66 -13.19 19.30
CA ALA A 74 3.09 -14.46 18.69
C ALA A 74 1.98 -15.29 18.00
N ARG A 75 0.82 -14.68 17.69
CA ARG A 75 -0.29 -15.35 16.98
C ARG A 75 0.13 -15.84 15.60
N HIS A 76 -0.42 -16.99 15.21
CA HIS A 76 -0.26 -17.50 13.86
C HIS A 76 -0.98 -16.60 12.83
N HIS A 77 -0.61 -16.71 11.55
CA HIS A 77 -1.18 -15.84 10.50
C HIS A 77 -2.71 -15.92 10.42
N THR A 78 -3.29 -17.10 10.65
CA THR A 78 -4.74 -17.34 10.60
C THR A 78 -5.50 -16.66 11.73
N GLU A 79 -4.86 -16.46 12.87
CA GLU A 79 -5.42 -15.76 14.03
C GLU A 79 -5.16 -14.26 13.97
N PHE A 80 -4.01 -13.87 13.41
CA PHE A 80 -3.56 -12.49 13.37
C PHE A 80 -4.16 -11.69 12.21
N LEU A 81 -4.35 -12.30 11.04
CA LEU A 81 -4.91 -11.62 9.86
C LEU A 81 -6.42 -11.78 9.79
N CYS A 82 -7.12 -10.81 9.20
CA CYS A 82 -8.53 -10.93 8.83
C CYS A 82 -8.80 -10.37 7.43
N PRO A 83 -9.79 -10.92 6.69
CA PRO A 83 -10.23 -10.37 5.43
C PRO A 83 -11.24 -9.23 5.66
N MET A 84 -11.19 -8.20 4.84
CA MET A 84 -12.11 -7.06 4.95
C MET A 84 -13.53 -7.38 4.51
N LYS A 85 -13.73 -8.39 3.66
CA LYS A 85 -15.07 -8.79 3.18
C LYS A 85 -16.04 -9.17 4.31
N ASP A 86 -15.50 -9.54 5.48
CA ASP A 86 -16.29 -9.93 6.64
C ASP A 86 -16.85 -8.70 7.40
N CYS A 87 -16.27 -7.51 7.17
CA CYS A 87 -16.68 -6.26 7.81
C CYS A 87 -17.36 -5.27 6.83
N LEU A 88 -17.09 -5.40 5.53
CA LEU A 88 -17.57 -4.49 4.49
C LEU A 88 -18.44 -5.22 3.46
N PRO A 89 -19.53 -4.60 2.98
CA PRO A 89 -20.44 -5.27 2.03
C PRO A 89 -19.83 -5.44 0.64
N SER A 90 -18.93 -4.54 0.21
CA SER A 90 -18.29 -4.62 -1.11
C SER A 90 -17.02 -3.77 -1.19
N ARG A 91 -16.16 -4.06 -2.20
CA ARG A 91 -14.99 -3.23 -2.53
C ARG A 91 -15.41 -1.81 -2.92
N THR A 92 -16.53 -1.67 -3.63
CA THR A 92 -17.08 -0.38 -4.02
C THR A 92 -17.43 0.46 -2.79
N SER A 93 -18.06 -0.14 -1.78
CA SER A 93 -18.35 0.56 -0.53
C SER A 93 -17.09 1.08 0.16
N PHE A 94 -16.01 0.29 0.17
CA PHE A 94 -14.71 0.73 0.68
C PHE A 94 -14.13 1.91 -0.11
N ILE A 95 -14.18 1.83 -1.45
CA ILE A 95 -13.68 2.89 -2.33
C ILE A 95 -14.47 4.19 -2.11
N ASP A 96 -15.80 4.12 -2.09
CA ASP A 96 -16.67 5.29 -1.90
C ASP A 96 -16.42 5.95 -0.54
N ARG A 97 -16.36 5.16 0.53
CA ARG A 97 -16.04 5.65 1.89
C ARG A 97 -14.67 6.31 1.94
N THR A 98 -13.68 5.75 1.25
CA THR A 98 -12.34 6.33 1.15
C THR A 98 -12.36 7.67 0.41
N ILE A 99 -13.05 7.75 -0.73
CA ILE A 99 -13.22 9.00 -1.49
C ILE A 99 -13.90 10.06 -0.61
N THR A 100 -14.98 9.71 0.10
CA THR A 100 -15.67 10.62 1.01
C THR A 100 -14.76 11.13 2.13
N SER A 101 -13.91 10.27 2.69
CA SER A 101 -12.94 10.70 3.70
C SER A 101 -11.89 11.65 3.12
N VAL A 102 -11.33 11.34 1.95
CA VAL A 102 -10.33 12.18 1.28
C VAL A 102 -10.93 13.56 0.95
N ALA A 103 -12.19 13.59 0.52
CA ALA A 103 -12.92 14.81 0.16
C ALA A 103 -13.06 15.80 1.32
N THR A 104 -12.82 15.39 2.57
CA THR A 104 -12.85 16.31 3.72
C THR A 104 -11.53 17.03 3.96
N HIS A 105 -10.49 16.67 3.22
CA HIS A 105 -9.18 17.32 3.26
C HIS A 105 -8.82 18.00 1.94
N PHE A 106 -9.40 17.55 0.82
CA PHE A 106 -9.07 18.04 -0.51
C PHE A 106 -10.32 18.28 -1.34
N TYR A 107 -10.26 19.26 -2.23
CA TYR A 107 -11.20 19.35 -3.33
C TYR A 107 -10.92 18.22 -4.33
N LEU A 108 -11.92 17.38 -4.59
CA LEU A 108 -11.80 16.25 -5.50
C LEU A 108 -12.56 16.50 -6.80
N LYS A 109 -11.91 16.21 -7.92
CA LYS A 109 -12.52 16.19 -9.25
C LYS A 109 -12.43 14.77 -9.80
N ARG A 110 -13.55 14.20 -10.24
CA ARG A 110 -13.55 12.95 -11.00
C ARG A 110 -13.04 13.24 -12.41
N VAL A 111 -12.10 12.42 -12.86
CA VAL A 111 -11.51 12.48 -14.20
C VAL A 111 -11.47 11.08 -14.78
N LEU A 112 -11.60 10.95 -16.09
CA LEU A 112 -11.44 9.66 -16.76
C LEU A 112 -9.95 9.37 -16.94
N LEU A 113 -9.58 8.10 -16.84
CA LEU A 113 -8.17 7.69 -16.96
C LEU A 113 -7.55 8.16 -18.28
N HIS A 114 -8.31 8.13 -19.37
CA HIS A 114 -7.83 8.55 -20.68
C HIS A 114 -7.50 10.05 -20.72
N ASP A 115 -8.26 10.90 -20.02
CA ASP A 115 -7.99 12.35 -19.94
C ASP A 115 -6.67 12.64 -19.24
N VAL A 116 -6.37 11.89 -18.17
CA VAL A 116 -5.13 12.02 -17.40
C VAL A 116 -3.91 11.63 -18.22
N ILE A 117 -4.00 10.57 -19.02
CA ILE A 117 -2.91 10.09 -19.87
C ILE A 117 -2.69 11.01 -21.06
N SER A 118 -3.77 11.51 -21.66
CA SER A 118 -3.70 12.29 -22.91
C SER A 118 -3.29 13.75 -22.66
N ASN A 119 -3.50 14.26 -21.44
CA ASN A 119 -3.21 15.64 -21.12
C ASN A 119 -2.58 15.74 -19.71
N PRO A 120 -1.31 15.30 -19.55
CA PRO A 120 -0.63 15.34 -18.26
C PRO A 120 -0.56 16.79 -17.79
N SER A 121 -1.34 17.12 -16.76
CA SER A 121 -1.59 18.49 -16.30
C SER A 121 -0.39 19.13 -15.58
N SER A 122 0.82 18.59 -15.73
CA SER A 122 2.00 19.11 -15.08
C SER A 122 2.59 20.26 -15.90
N GLU A 123 2.19 21.49 -15.59
CA GLU A 123 2.93 22.71 -15.95
C GLU A 123 4.34 22.75 -15.32
N THR A 124 4.65 21.80 -14.43
CA THR A 124 6.00 21.59 -13.90
C THR A 124 6.68 20.47 -14.68
N PRO A 125 7.86 20.69 -15.30
CA PRO A 125 8.60 19.62 -15.95
C PRO A 125 8.91 18.52 -14.93
N PHE A 126 8.33 17.34 -15.15
CA PHE A 126 8.62 16.18 -14.32
C PHE A 126 10.00 15.65 -14.70
N HIS A 127 11.02 16.06 -13.93
CA HIS A 127 12.35 15.48 -14.05
C HIS A 127 12.35 14.08 -13.44
N HIS A 128 12.28 13.06 -14.28
CA HIS A 128 12.49 11.68 -13.87
C HIS A 128 13.88 11.58 -13.20
N THR A 129 13.94 11.23 -11.92
CA THR A 129 15.19 10.91 -11.22
C THR A 129 15.63 9.46 -11.44
N SER A 130 14.82 8.69 -12.16
CA SER A 130 15.07 7.30 -12.51
C SER A 130 14.82 7.12 -14.01
N THR A 131 15.83 6.66 -14.73
CA THR A 131 15.72 6.33 -16.16
C THR A 131 15.44 4.84 -16.30
N LEU A 132 14.45 4.47 -17.11
CA LEU A 132 14.28 3.08 -17.49
C LEU A 132 15.43 2.72 -18.43
N LEU A 133 16.28 1.78 -18.03
CA LEU A 133 17.38 1.35 -18.87
C LEU A 133 16.83 0.72 -20.16
N SER A 134 17.39 1.13 -21.29
CA SER A 134 17.21 0.45 -22.56
C SER A 134 17.74 -0.98 -22.47
N LYS A 135 17.30 -1.84 -23.39
CA LYS A 135 17.81 -3.21 -23.50
C LYS A 135 19.34 -3.25 -23.61
N GLN A 136 19.92 -2.31 -24.35
CA GLN A 136 21.37 -2.19 -24.54
C GLN A 136 22.09 -1.79 -23.24
N GLU A 137 21.52 -0.86 -22.47
CA GLU A 137 22.06 -0.47 -21.17
C GLU A 137 21.94 -1.62 -20.15
N LEU A 138 20.85 -2.38 -20.18
CA LEU A 138 20.70 -3.59 -19.36
C LEU A 138 21.74 -4.65 -19.70
N GLU A 139 21.94 -4.92 -21.00
CA GLU A 139 22.96 -5.86 -21.49
C GLU A 139 24.38 -5.42 -21.11
N PHE A 140 24.68 -4.11 -21.20
CA PHE A 140 25.96 -3.54 -20.78
C PHE A 140 26.19 -3.65 -19.27
N VAL A 141 25.18 -3.34 -18.44
CA VAL A 141 25.26 -3.50 -16.98
C VAL A 141 25.47 -4.96 -16.61
N LEU A 142 24.78 -5.89 -17.29
CA LEU A 142 24.95 -7.31 -17.06
C LEU A 142 26.36 -7.79 -17.46
N ALA A 143 26.87 -7.37 -18.61
CA ALA A 143 28.20 -7.73 -19.09
C ALA A 143 29.33 -7.16 -18.20
N SER A 144 29.17 -5.92 -17.72
CA SER A 144 30.16 -5.28 -16.84
C SER A 144 30.20 -5.91 -15.43
N GLN A 145 29.07 -6.40 -14.90
CA GLN A 145 29.06 -7.14 -13.64
C GLN A 145 29.74 -8.51 -13.75
N ILE A 146 29.62 -9.19 -14.91
CA ILE A 146 30.29 -10.46 -15.20
C ILE A 146 31.81 -10.25 -15.34
N SER A 147 32.24 -9.13 -15.96
CA SER A 147 33.66 -8.80 -16.07
C SER A 147 34.32 -8.43 -14.74
N SER A 148 33.57 -7.91 -13.77
CA SER A 148 34.08 -7.54 -12.43
C SER A 148 34.08 -8.69 -11.42
N SER A 149 33.56 -9.86 -11.79
CA SER A 149 33.45 -11.05 -10.92
C SER A 149 34.39 -12.20 -11.33
N ILE A 150 35.31 -11.94 -12.25
CA ILE A 150 36.43 -12.83 -12.55
C ILE A 150 37.67 -12.27 -11.82
N PRO A 151 38.29 -13.03 -10.89
CA PRO A 151 39.48 -12.61 -10.16
C PRO A 151 40.70 -12.44 -11.07
#